data_AF-A0A7C8KLS0-F1
#
_entry.id   AF-A0A7C8KLS0-F1
#
_cell.length_a   1.000
_cell.length_b   1.000
_cell.length_c   1.000
_cell.angle_alpha   90.00
_cell.angle_beta   90.00
_cell.angle_gamma   90.00
#
_symmetry.space_group_name_H-M   'P 1'
#
loop_
_entity.id
_entity.type
_entity.pdbx_description
1 polymer ?
#
loop_
_entity_poly.entity_id
_entity_poly.type
_entity_poly.pdbx_seq_one_letter_code
_entity_poly.pdbx_strand_id
1 'polypeptide(L)'
;MQHLNFRLAVLQASGGDPRAQNLRLPEQFEETPNIASRNTRDLKPRILETPKISKLQKRSPVMMAESTYDVRFLATPPPSLEETTRQGILTHGVPENAWLDDSQGEGVNVYLLSSGVFEEAKDHPELSKALGTEGRIKGWLHHRMVGDEETDLDYTAFDGHITPPVGTGLVSKILGKRAGLAKKADVWIAPHGNQGWDGSWPALIVAEQIMAIRQHILSQREADPAYKAIVQVASETIEYLTEKERRSNDLHLTISKNDENWMEQISIMSDEALESLMQLDNIIVVSSAGGSPKDFGAPIVNWPAVRGPDFSNLVVVGAVDNSGNLAFEAQAEFIQVSAVGHGVEVPFMRQLEDVSVIQGGYESVAKGHHYAAAAVAGILATHLSSNQDLDATGAINKLYNDAYVRTPGGPKVAWVGVRPPATGCKRQREDDDGSGSGTGDGDKKQKLDDTDCLYT
;
A
#
# COMPACT_ATOMS: atom_id res chain seq x y z
N MET A 1 2.48 -2.69 -36.04
CA MET A 1 2.74 -1.55 -35.16
C MET A 1 3.71 -2.03 -34.11
N GLN A 2 4.93 -1.47 -34.07
CA GLN A 2 5.91 -1.85 -33.05
C GLN A 2 5.45 -1.35 -31.69
N HIS A 3 5.55 -2.21 -30.68
CA HIS A 3 5.23 -1.94 -29.28
C HIS A 3 6.05 -0.74 -28.78
N LEU A 4 5.47 0.45 -28.85
CA LEU A 4 5.93 1.59 -28.07
C LEU A 4 5.33 1.40 -26.67
N ASN A 5 6.17 1.10 -25.68
CA ASN A 5 5.79 1.27 -24.29
C ASN A 5 5.60 2.78 -24.08
N PHE A 6 4.37 3.25 -24.23
CA PHE A 6 4.01 4.65 -24.04
C PHE A 6 4.05 4.97 -22.54
N ARG A 7 5.24 5.32 -22.05
CA ARG A 7 5.32 6.17 -20.87
C ARG A 7 4.92 7.58 -21.31
N LEU A 8 3.85 8.09 -20.71
CA LEU A 8 3.32 9.41 -21.03
C LEU A 8 4.23 10.46 -20.38
N ALA A 9 5.26 10.90 -21.10
CA ALA A 9 6.19 11.93 -20.63
C ALA A 9 5.57 13.33 -20.86
N VAL A 10 5.01 13.91 -19.81
CA VAL A 10 4.43 15.25 -19.81
C VAL A 10 5.52 16.26 -19.49
N LEU A 11 5.62 17.32 -20.29
CA LEU A 11 6.54 18.42 -20.01
C LEU A 11 6.07 19.22 -18.81
N GLN A 12 6.87 19.27 -17.75
CA GLN A 12 6.74 20.34 -16.76
C GLN A 12 7.16 21.65 -17.43
N ALA A 13 6.19 22.53 -17.70
CA ALA A 13 6.46 23.84 -18.29
C ALA A 13 7.38 24.66 -17.37
N SER A 14 8.66 24.77 -17.76
CA SER A 14 9.68 25.71 -17.28
C SER A 14 9.38 26.39 -15.92
N GLY A 15 9.53 25.65 -14.82
CA GLY A 15 9.64 26.19 -13.45
C GLY A 15 8.43 26.94 -12.90
N GLY A 16 7.25 26.85 -13.53
CA GLY A 16 6.00 27.36 -13.00
C GLY A 16 5.02 26.23 -12.75
N ASP A 17 4.19 26.36 -11.72
CA ASP A 17 3.02 25.49 -11.53
C ASP A 17 2.21 25.44 -12.84
N PRO A 18 2.01 24.26 -13.48
CA PRO A 18 1.22 24.10 -14.70
C PRO A 18 -0.17 24.76 -14.60
N ARG A 19 -0.72 24.89 -13.38
CA ARG A 19 -2.00 25.56 -13.11
C ARG A 19 -1.97 27.07 -13.34
N ALA A 20 -0.83 27.73 -13.16
CA ALA A 20 -0.70 29.17 -13.32
C ALA A 20 -0.91 29.63 -14.77
N GLN A 21 -0.74 28.71 -15.75
CA GLN A 21 -0.96 28.99 -17.17
C GLN A 21 -2.41 28.75 -17.60
N ASN A 22 -3.18 27.94 -16.86
CA ASN A 22 -4.52 27.47 -17.24
C ASN A 22 -5.70 28.23 -16.60
N LEU A 23 -5.45 29.24 -15.75
CA LEU A 23 -6.47 30.19 -15.27
C LEU A 23 -7.03 31.13 -16.37
N ARG A 24 -6.73 30.88 -17.65
CA ARG A 24 -7.17 31.67 -18.81
C ARG A 24 -7.84 30.84 -19.91
N LEU A 25 -8.54 29.76 -19.56
CA LEU A 25 -9.45 29.11 -20.50
C LEU A 25 -10.80 29.88 -20.56
N PRO A 26 -11.45 30.01 -21.73
CA PRO A 26 -12.71 30.74 -21.85
C PRO A 26 -13.84 29.99 -21.13
N GLU A 27 -14.69 30.74 -20.42
CA GLU A 27 -15.99 30.30 -19.88
C GLU A 27 -16.93 29.83 -21.02
N GLN A 28 -16.70 28.67 -21.62
CA GLN A 28 -17.62 28.05 -22.57
C GLN A 28 -17.58 26.53 -22.43
N PHE A 29 -18.11 26.03 -21.31
CA PHE A 29 -18.74 24.70 -21.29
C PHE A 29 -20.20 24.91 -20.91
N GLU A 30 -21.06 24.76 -21.91
CA GLU A 30 -22.51 24.72 -21.73
C GLU A 30 -22.90 23.55 -20.81
N GLU A 31 -23.86 23.83 -19.94
CA GLU A 31 -24.42 22.92 -18.95
C GLU A 31 -24.87 21.58 -19.58
N THR A 32 -24.18 20.49 -19.24
CA THR A 32 -24.74 19.14 -19.42
C THR A 32 -25.93 18.94 -18.46
N PRO A 33 -27.06 18.36 -18.92
CA PRO A 33 -28.25 18.23 -18.11
C PRO A 33 -28.05 17.28 -16.93
N ASN A 34 -28.52 17.74 -15.78
CA ASN A 34 -28.45 17.10 -14.48
C ASN A 34 -29.35 15.83 -14.43
N ILE A 35 -28.78 14.65 -14.69
CA ILE A 35 -29.46 13.33 -14.55
C ILE A 35 -29.28 12.81 -13.12
N ALA A 36 -29.72 13.61 -12.14
CA ALA A 36 -29.81 13.18 -10.74
C ALA A 36 -31.09 13.75 -10.10
N SER A 37 -32.25 13.43 -10.67
CA SER A 37 -33.54 13.72 -10.01
C SER A 37 -34.61 12.69 -10.34
N ARG A 38 -34.42 11.43 -9.92
CA ARG A 38 -35.55 10.53 -9.68
C ARG A 38 -35.35 9.72 -8.40
N ASN A 39 -36.25 9.98 -7.45
CA ASN A 39 -36.55 9.20 -6.25
C ASN A 39 -35.55 9.22 -5.09
N THR A 40 -35.44 10.37 -4.40
CA THR A 40 -35.10 10.39 -2.98
C THR A 40 -36.39 10.53 -2.16
N ARG A 41 -36.75 9.46 -1.43
CA ARG A 41 -37.81 9.51 -0.41
C ARG A 41 -37.30 10.34 0.77
N ASP A 42 -38.18 11.16 1.34
CA ASP A 42 -37.96 11.91 2.59
C ASP A 42 -37.46 10.99 3.72
N LEU A 43 -36.14 10.97 3.94
CA LEU A 43 -35.52 10.35 5.10
C LEU A 43 -35.39 11.42 6.19
N LYS A 44 -36.20 11.25 7.26
CA LYS A 44 -36.02 12.02 8.49
C LYS A 44 -34.61 11.80 9.04
N PRO A 45 -33.95 12.84 9.58
CA PRO A 45 -32.63 12.72 10.18
C PRO A 45 -32.69 11.73 11.34
N ARG A 46 -32.01 10.59 11.18
CA ARG A 46 -31.80 9.61 12.24
C ARG A 46 -30.66 10.16 13.09
N ILE A 47 -30.96 10.56 14.32
CA ILE A 47 -29.94 10.94 15.30
C ILE A 47 -29.09 9.69 15.53
N LEU A 48 -27.88 9.67 14.98
CA LEU A 48 -26.91 8.61 15.18
C LEU A 48 -26.40 8.71 16.61
N GLU A 49 -26.68 7.69 17.41
CA GLU A 49 -26.07 7.52 18.73
C GLU A 49 -24.56 7.47 18.56
N THR A 50 -23.83 8.29 19.31
CA THR A 50 -22.37 8.26 19.33
C THR A 50 -21.90 6.87 19.78
N PRO A 51 -21.02 6.19 19.04
CA PRO A 51 -20.54 4.87 19.42
C PRO A 51 -19.90 4.93 20.81
N LYS A 52 -20.25 3.98 21.68
CA LYS A 52 -19.57 3.79 22.96
C LYS A 52 -18.08 3.58 22.67
N ILE A 53 -17.24 4.46 23.23
CA ILE A 53 -15.78 4.38 23.21
C ILE A 53 -15.38 2.95 23.63
N SER A 54 -14.89 2.17 22.67
CA SER A 54 -14.46 0.81 22.94
C SER A 54 -13.18 0.89 23.77
N LYS A 55 -13.11 0.15 24.87
CA LYS A 55 -11.89 0.09 25.68
C LYS A 55 -10.77 -0.44 24.78
N LEU A 56 -9.64 0.28 24.71
CA LEU A 56 -8.38 -0.18 24.11
C LEU A 56 -8.15 -1.66 24.49
N GLN A 57 -8.38 -2.57 23.55
CA GLN A 57 -8.08 -3.96 23.77
C GLN A 57 -6.56 -4.11 23.79
N LYS A 58 -6.03 -4.67 24.88
CA LYS A 58 -4.61 -5.00 25.01
C LYS A 58 -4.32 -6.15 24.04
N ARG A 59 -3.96 -5.81 22.80
CA ARG A 59 -3.65 -6.76 21.73
C ARG A 59 -2.28 -7.39 21.94
N SER A 60 -2.14 -8.64 21.55
CA SER A 60 -0.94 -9.45 21.82
C SER A 60 -0.13 -9.66 20.54
N PRO A 61 1.21 -9.58 20.58
CA PRO A 61 2.05 -9.94 19.45
C PRO A 61 1.82 -11.39 19.01
N VAL A 62 1.78 -11.62 17.70
CA VAL A 62 1.68 -12.94 17.07
C VAL A 62 2.96 -13.20 16.28
N MET A 63 3.59 -14.34 16.58
CA MET A 63 4.78 -14.81 15.87
C MET A 63 4.41 -15.42 14.52
N MET A 64 5.19 -15.09 13.49
CA MET A 64 5.18 -15.74 12.18
C MET A 64 6.42 -16.59 12.00
N ALA A 65 6.27 -17.90 12.24
CA ALA A 65 7.37 -18.87 12.16
C ALA A 65 7.94 -19.03 10.74
N GLU A 66 7.10 -18.93 9.71
CA GLU A 66 7.50 -19.05 8.30
C GLU A 66 7.21 -17.73 7.59
N SER A 67 8.13 -16.77 7.68
CA SER A 67 7.99 -15.46 7.03
C SER A 67 9.04 -15.26 5.95
N THR A 68 8.70 -14.50 4.91
CA THR A 68 9.68 -14.11 3.88
C THR A 68 10.73 -13.17 4.47
N TYR A 69 11.90 -13.10 3.85
CA TYR A 69 13.00 -12.25 4.32
C TYR A 69 12.57 -10.80 4.48
N ASP A 70 11.84 -10.24 3.52
CA ASP A 70 11.40 -8.86 3.54
C ASP A 70 10.40 -8.57 4.67
N VAL A 71 9.52 -9.52 5.01
CA VAL A 71 8.63 -9.40 6.19
C VAL A 71 9.43 -9.44 7.47
N ARG A 72 10.39 -10.37 7.59
CA ARG A 72 11.28 -10.44 8.76
C ARG A 72 12.11 -9.18 8.89
N PHE A 73 12.58 -8.64 7.76
CA PHE A 73 13.26 -7.37 7.70
C PHE A 73 12.36 -6.30 8.26
N LEU A 74 11.16 -6.06 7.73
CA LEU A 74 10.24 -5.04 8.23
C LEU A 74 9.75 -5.27 9.68
N ALA A 75 9.82 -6.50 10.18
CA ALA A 75 9.47 -6.84 11.55
C ALA A 75 10.62 -6.71 12.55
N THR A 76 11.89 -6.60 12.11
CA THR A 76 13.02 -6.41 13.03
C THR A 76 12.83 -5.10 13.80
N PRO A 77 12.87 -5.12 15.15
CA PRO A 77 12.75 -3.90 15.93
C PRO A 77 13.99 -3.01 15.81
N PRO A 78 13.84 -1.69 16.05
CA PRO A 78 15.00 -0.82 16.15
C PRO A 78 15.90 -1.27 17.32
N PRO A 79 17.24 -1.13 17.16
CA PRO A 79 18.22 -1.43 18.20
C PRO A 79 17.80 -0.84 19.54
N SER A 80 18.11 -1.52 20.63
CA SER A 80 18.15 -0.82 21.92
C SER A 80 19.27 0.24 21.93
N LEU A 81 19.10 1.29 22.73
CA LEU A 81 20.15 2.31 22.95
C LEU A 81 21.48 1.69 23.42
N GLU A 82 21.39 0.62 24.23
CA GLU A 82 22.56 -0.11 24.73
C GLU A 82 23.27 -0.92 23.64
N GLU A 83 22.53 -1.59 22.76
CA GLU A 83 23.12 -2.33 21.61
C GLU A 83 23.82 -1.39 20.62
N THR A 84 23.19 -0.25 20.33
CA THR A 84 23.74 0.76 19.42
C THR A 84 25.12 1.26 19.88
N THR A 85 25.30 1.39 21.20
CA THR A 85 26.55 1.88 21.80
C THR A 85 27.66 0.82 21.79
N ARG A 86 27.31 -0.48 21.85
CA ARG A 86 28.30 -1.58 21.93
C ARG A 86 28.84 -2.05 20.59
N GLN A 87 28.02 -2.08 19.53
CA GLN A 87 28.41 -2.76 18.30
C GLN A 87 29.03 -1.84 17.24
N GLY A 88 28.86 -0.51 17.34
CA GLY A 88 29.38 0.44 16.34
C GLY A 88 28.87 0.19 14.91
N ILE A 89 27.91 -0.73 14.74
CA ILE A 89 27.39 -1.27 13.50
C ILE A 89 25.88 -1.36 13.69
N LEU A 90 25.12 -0.65 12.86
CA LEU A 90 23.64 -0.63 12.88
C LEU A 90 23.00 -1.85 12.19
N THR A 91 23.80 -2.71 11.54
CA THR A 91 23.29 -3.87 10.81
C THR A 91 23.00 -5.02 11.77
N HIS A 92 21.86 -4.95 12.47
CA HIS A 92 21.30 -6.13 13.12
C HIS A 92 21.00 -7.20 12.06
N GLY A 93 21.33 -8.44 12.37
CA GLY A 93 20.85 -9.58 11.58
C GLY A 93 19.32 -9.58 11.56
N VAL A 94 18.74 -9.96 10.42
CA VAL A 94 17.29 -10.17 10.31
C VAL A 94 16.93 -11.41 11.14
N PRO A 95 15.96 -11.31 12.08
CA PRO A 95 15.60 -12.43 12.92
C PRO A 95 15.00 -13.56 12.09
N GLU A 96 15.01 -14.78 12.64
CA GLU A 96 14.36 -15.93 12.01
C GLU A 96 12.83 -15.80 12.00
N ASN A 97 12.27 -15.13 13.01
CA ASN A 97 10.83 -14.97 13.18
C ASN A 97 10.42 -13.50 13.06
N ALA A 98 9.28 -13.24 12.41
CA ALA A 98 8.62 -11.94 12.42
C ALA A 98 7.54 -11.91 13.52
N TRP A 99 7.32 -10.74 14.12
CA TRP A 99 6.25 -10.51 15.10
C TRP A 99 5.33 -9.42 14.56
N LEU A 100 4.03 -9.71 14.49
CA LEU A 100 3.01 -8.77 14.05
C LEU A 100 1.98 -8.56 15.16
N ASP A 101 1.19 -7.50 15.05
CA ASP A 101 0.03 -7.30 15.93
C ASP A 101 -1.06 -8.33 15.57
N ASP A 102 -1.83 -8.81 16.55
CA ASP A 102 -2.89 -9.82 16.31
C ASP A 102 -4.05 -9.30 15.44
N SER A 103 -4.16 -7.98 15.29
CA SER A 103 -5.15 -7.31 14.45
C SER A 103 -4.96 -7.61 12.97
N GLN A 104 -3.70 -7.64 12.50
CA GLN A 104 -3.33 -7.95 11.12
C GLN A 104 -4.24 -7.27 10.06
N GLY A 105 -4.65 -6.02 10.28
CA GLY A 105 -5.49 -5.27 9.33
C GLY A 105 -6.99 -5.55 9.41
N GLU A 106 -7.47 -6.27 10.42
CA GLU A 106 -8.90 -6.61 10.59
C GLU A 106 -9.79 -5.36 10.56
N GLY A 107 -10.81 -5.39 9.68
CA GLY A 107 -11.76 -4.29 9.49
C GLY A 107 -11.25 -3.14 8.61
N VAL A 108 -10.04 -3.23 8.04
CA VAL A 108 -9.50 -2.22 7.13
C VAL A 108 -9.63 -2.70 5.69
N ASN A 109 -10.08 -1.80 4.81
CA ASN A 109 -10.17 -2.05 3.38
C ASN A 109 -8.96 -1.46 2.66
N VAL A 110 -8.31 -2.27 1.83
CA VAL A 110 -7.19 -1.88 0.99
C VAL A 110 -7.59 -1.99 -0.48
N TYR A 111 -7.56 -0.87 -1.20
CA TYR A 111 -7.84 -0.78 -2.62
C TYR A 111 -6.53 -0.88 -3.39
N LEU A 112 -6.45 -1.79 -4.36
CA LEU A 112 -5.27 -1.98 -5.19
C LEU A 112 -5.56 -1.54 -6.62
N LEU A 113 -4.99 -0.40 -7.01
CA LEU A 113 -4.96 0.02 -8.40
C LEU A 113 -3.73 -0.63 -9.06
N SER A 114 -3.94 -1.74 -9.76
CA SER A 114 -2.86 -2.58 -10.29
C SER A 114 -3.30 -3.33 -11.55
N SER A 115 -2.45 -4.24 -12.06
CA SER A 115 -2.72 -5.03 -13.26
C SER A 115 -3.73 -6.17 -13.04
N GLY A 116 -4.28 -6.32 -11.83
CA GLY A 116 -5.22 -7.38 -11.46
C GLY A 116 -4.58 -8.50 -10.61
N VAL A 117 -5.37 -9.52 -10.30
CA VAL A 117 -4.96 -10.69 -9.51
C VAL A 117 -5.30 -11.95 -10.29
N PHE A 118 -4.36 -12.89 -10.34
CA PHE A 118 -4.55 -14.16 -11.01
C PHE A 118 -5.57 -15.03 -10.23
N GLU A 119 -6.56 -15.63 -10.90
CA GLU A 119 -7.61 -16.36 -10.20
C GLU A 119 -7.05 -17.61 -9.48
N GLU A 120 -6.15 -18.33 -10.15
CA GLU A 120 -5.46 -19.52 -9.66
C GLU A 120 -4.45 -19.19 -8.55
N ALA A 121 -4.23 -17.91 -8.22
CA ALA A 121 -3.55 -17.55 -6.99
C ALA A 121 -4.24 -18.14 -5.75
N LYS A 122 -5.55 -18.44 -5.83
CA LYS A 122 -6.30 -19.16 -4.79
C LYS A 122 -5.83 -20.61 -4.56
N ASP A 123 -5.10 -21.18 -5.51
CA ASP A 123 -4.55 -22.53 -5.38
C ASP A 123 -3.12 -22.50 -4.80
N HIS A 124 -2.47 -21.34 -4.80
CA HIS A 124 -1.15 -21.18 -4.22
C HIS A 124 -1.23 -21.20 -2.67
N PRO A 125 -0.41 -21.99 -1.95
CA PRO A 125 -0.42 -22.07 -0.48
C PRO A 125 -0.30 -20.72 0.24
N GLU A 126 0.33 -19.75 -0.41
CA GLU A 126 0.47 -18.38 0.11
C GLU A 126 -0.85 -17.62 0.20
N LEU A 127 -1.74 -17.81 -0.77
CA LEU A 127 -2.95 -17.00 -0.95
C LEU A 127 -4.24 -17.82 -0.84
N SER A 128 -4.16 -19.15 -0.83
CA SER A 128 -5.32 -20.06 -0.79
C SER A 128 -6.29 -19.80 0.35
N LYS A 129 -5.78 -19.47 1.54
CA LYS A 129 -6.65 -19.11 2.67
C LYS A 129 -7.35 -17.77 2.43
N ALA A 130 -6.58 -16.76 2.04
CA ALA A 130 -7.10 -15.40 1.86
C ALA A 130 -8.08 -15.31 0.70
N LEU A 131 -7.77 -15.91 -0.45
CA LEU A 131 -8.56 -15.83 -1.67
C LEU A 131 -9.65 -16.90 -1.75
N GLY A 132 -9.38 -18.10 -1.22
CA GLY A 132 -10.32 -19.21 -1.22
C GLY A 132 -11.25 -19.17 -0.01
N THR A 133 -10.78 -19.66 1.14
CA THR A 133 -11.67 -19.96 2.27
C THR A 133 -12.15 -18.73 3.05
N GLU A 134 -11.36 -17.66 3.11
CA GLU A 134 -11.73 -16.43 3.84
C GLU A 134 -12.36 -15.35 2.95
N GLY A 135 -12.25 -15.46 1.63
CA GLY A 135 -12.83 -14.49 0.67
C GLY A 135 -12.43 -13.04 0.99
N ARG A 136 -11.13 -12.78 1.12
CA ARG A 136 -10.56 -11.46 1.47
C ARG A 136 -10.49 -10.50 0.30
N ILE A 137 -10.51 -10.99 -0.94
CA ILE A 137 -10.86 -10.14 -2.08
C ILE A 137 -12.39 -9.96 -2.06
N LYS A 138 -12.86 -8.75 -1.78
CA LYS A 138 -14.29 -8.44 -1.61
C LYS A 138 -14.99 -8.07 -2.89
N GLY A 139 -14.24 -7.62 -3.89
CA GLY A 139 -14.78 -7.31 -5.19
C GLY A 139 -13.78 -6.59 -6.08
N TRP A 140 -14.29 -6.26 -7.27
CA TRP A 140 -13.54 -5.63 -8.33
C TRP A 140 -14.22 -4.32 -8.71
N LEU A 141 -13.41 -3.29 -8.92
CA LEU A 141 -13.86 -1.98 -9.36
C LEU A 141 -13.38 -1.83 -10.80
N HIS A 142 -14.29 -1.96 -11.75
CA HIS A 142 -13.97 -1.84 -13.16
C HIS A 142 -14.19 -0.40 -13.62
N HIS A 143 -13.35 0.04 -14.55
CA HIS A 143 -13.52 1.32 -15.24
C HIS A 143 -14.61 1.16 -16.31
N ARG A 144 -15.24 2.27 -16.71
CA ARG A 144 -16.44 2.21 -17.58
C ARG A 144 -16.13 2.15 -19.06
N MET A 145 -14.89 2.48 -19.45
CA MET A 145 -14.49 2.57 -20.85
C MET A 145 -14.29 1.23 -21.57
N VAL A 146 -14.13 0.12 -20.85
CA VAL A 146 -14.06 -1.22 -21.45
C VAL A 146 -15.38 -1.91 -21.10
N GLY A 147 -16.22 -2.09 -22.12
CA GLY A 147 -17.63 -2.45 -21.96
C GLY A 147 -17.86 -3.92 -21.60
N ASP A 148 -18.96 -4.14 -20.89
CA ASP A 148 -19.68 -5.42 -20.74
C ASP A 148 -19.00 -6.50 -19.88
N GLU A 149 -19.80 -7.34 -19.21
CA GLU A 149 -19.38 -8.52 -18.40
C GLU A 149 -18.44 -9.50 -19.17
N GLU A 150 -18.38 -9.41 -20.51
CA GLU A 150 -17.53 -10.24 -21.35
C GLU A 150 -16.05 -9.79 -21.31
N THR A 151 -15.76 -8.51 -21.09
CA THR A 151 -14.38 -8.05 -20.89
C THR A 151 -13.88 -8.33 -19.48
N ASP A 152 -14.76 -8.49 -18.48
CA ASP A 152 -14.38 -8.95 -17.13
C ASP A 152 -13.68 -10.32 -17.16
N LEU A 153 -14.04 -11.18 -18.13
CA LEU A 153 -13.38 -12.48 -18.35
C LEU A 153 -11.98 -12.33 -18.98
N ASP A 154 -11.71 -11.29 -19.78
CA ASP A 154 -10.40 -11.04 -20.37
C ASP A 154 -9.38 -10.49 -19.35
N TYR A 155 -9.85 -9.86 -18.26
CA TYR A 155 -8.97 -9.44 -17.15
C TYR A 155 -8.54 -10.62 -16.26
N THR A 156 -9.28 -11.73 -16.28
CA THR A 156 -8.98 -12.96 -15.52
C THR A 156 -8.36 -14.06 -16.40
N ALA A 157 -8.64 -14.07 -17.71
CA ALA A 157 -8.09 -15.01 -18.68
C ALA A 157 -6.63 -14.67 -19.01
N PHE A 158 -5.74 -15.12 -18.15
CA PHE A 158 -4.32 -15.17 -18.44
C PHE A 158 -4.03 -16.37 -19.33
N ASP A 159 -3.36 -16.16 -20.47
CA ASP A 159 -3.00 -17.21 -21.43
C ASP A 159 -1.83 -18.11 -20.98
N GLY A 160 -1.40 -18.00 -19.72
CA GLY A 160 -0.35 -18.83 -19.12
C GLY A 160 1.07 -18.54 -19.60
N HIS A 161 1.26 -17.71 -20.64
CA HIS A 161 2.55 -17.54 -21.31
C HIS A 161 3.33 -16.28 -20.88
N ILE A 162 2.72 -15.38 -20.10
CA ILE A 162 3.33 -14.09 -19.70
C ILE A 162 3.69 -14.11 -18.21
N THR A 163 4.45 -13.13 -17.73
CA THR A 163 4.77 -12.91 -16.31
C THR A 163 3.49 -12.70 -15.48
N PRO A 164 3.34 -13.31 -14.29
CA PRO A 164 2.13 -13.13 -13.46
C PRO A 164 1.84 -11.64 -13.19
N PRO A 165 0.56 -11.24 -13.09
CA PRO A 165 0.18 -9.85 -12.84
C PRO A 165 0.88 -9.32 -11.58
N VAL A 166 1.45 -8.11 -11.67
CA VAL A 166 2.10 -7.42 -10.53
C VAL A 166 1.16 -7.42 -9.31
N GLY A 167 -0.14 -7.20 -9.54
CA GLY A 167 -1.15 -7.15 -8.47
C GLY A 167 -1.26 -8.41 -7.63
N THR A 168 -0.99 -9.60 -8.18
CA THR A 168 -0.94 -10.84 -7.38
C THR A 168 0.19 -10.82 -6.36
N GLY A 169 1.35 -10.33 -6.76
CA GLY A 169 2.48 -10.11 -5.84
C GLY A 169 2.16 -9.05 -4.79
N LEU A 170 1.46 -7.97 -5.14
CA LEU A 170 1.03 -6.94 -4.17
C LEU A 170 0.05 -7.51 -3.14
N VAL A 171 -0.96 -8.27 -3.59
CA VAL A 171 -1.89 -8.97 -2.69
C VAL A 171 -1.14 -9.90 -1.74
N SER A 172 -0.10 -10.60 -2.21
CA SER A 172 0.72 -11.45 -1.32
C SER A 172 1.41 -10.66 -0.19
N LYS A 173 1.81 -9.40 -0.44
CA LYS A 173 2.43 -8.54 0.58
C LYS A 173 1.46 -8.02 1.62
N ILE A 174 0.17 -7.98 1.27
CA ILE A 174 -0.89 -7.55 2.18
C ILE A 174 -1.47 -8.75 2.91
N LEU A 175 -1.97 -9.74 2.17
CA LEU A 175 -2.78 -10.84 2.67
C LEU A 175 -2.04 -12.18 2.82
N GLY A 176 -0.85 -12.31 2.25
CA GLY A 176 -0.14 -13.58 2.14
C GLY A 176 0.11 -14.28 3.48
N LYS A 177 0.06 -15.62 3.48
CA LYS A 177 0.31 -16.44 4.67
C LYS A 177 1.70 -16.16 5.27
N ARG A 178 2.74 -16.02 4.45
CA ARG A 178 4.13 -15.83 4.89
C ARG A 178 4.65 -14.41 4.61
N ALA A 179 4.18 -13.78 3.54
CA ALA A 179 4.61 -12.47 3.07
C ALA A 179 3.63 -11.34 3.45
N GLY A 180 2.44 -11.67 3.96
CA GLY A 180 1.39 -10.70 4.29
C GLY A 180 1.58 -10.00 5.63
N LEU A 181 1.52 -8.67 5.61
CA LEU A 181 1.60 -7.81 6.79
C LEU A 181 0.23 -7.43 7.38
N ALA A 182 -0.87 -7.68 6.66
CA ALA A 182 -2.24 -7.36 7.02
C ALA A 182 -3.22 -8.49 6.63
N LYS A 183 -2.95 -9.71 7.11
CA LYS A 183 -3.63 -10.96 6.70
C LYS A 183 -5.15 -11.00 6.89
N LYS A 184 -5.69 -10.14 7.74
CA LYS A 184 -7.13 -10.05 8.04
C LYS A 184 -7.79 -8.81 7.41
N ALA A 185 -7.04 -8.01 6.65
CA ALA A 185 -7.60 -6.93 5.87
C ALA A 185 -8.47 -7.47 4.73
N ASP A 186 -9.36 -6.62 4.26
CA ASP A 186 -10.16 -6.87 3.07
C ASP A 186 -9.57 -6.07 1.90
N VAL A 187 -9.54 -6.67 0.71
CA VAL A 187 -8.92 -6.10 -0.48
C VAL A 187 -9.95 -5.92 -1.59
N TRP A 188 -9.91 -4.76 -2.23
CA TRP A 188 -10.66 -4.44 -3.44
C TRP A 188 -9.69 -4.23 -4.59
N ILE A 189 -9.95 -4.84 -5.74
CA ILE A 189 -9.05 -4.75 -6.89
C ILE A 189 -9.63 -3.77 -7.91
N ALA A 190 -8.84 -2.80 -8.33
CA ALA A 190 -9.15 -1.87 -9.41
C ALA A 190 -8.19 -2.15 -10.58
N PRO A 191 -8.51 -3.12 -11.46
CA PRO A 191 -7.60 -3.53 -12.51
C PRO A 191 -7.52 -2.46 -13.61
N HIS A 192 -6.30 -2.10 -14.03
CA HIS A 192 -6.07 -1.34 -15.27
C HIS A 192 -5.74 -2.24 -16.48
N GLY A 193 -5.71 -3.56 -16.28
CA GLY A 193 -5.49 -4.58 -17.32
C GLY A 193 -4.04 -4.82 -17.70
N ASN A 194 -3.77 -6.02 -18.23
CA ASN A 194 -2.46 -6.39 -18.76
C ASN A 194 -2.13 -5.63 -20.07
N GLN A 195 -3.14 -5.29 -20.88
CA GLN A 195 -2.95 -4.41 -22.05
C GLN A 195 -2.63 -2.96 -21.67
N GLY A 196 -2.79 -2.59 -20.39
CA GLY A 196 -2.48 -1.26 -19.85
C GLY A 196 -0.98 -0.96 -19.77
N TRP A 197 -0.08 -1.92 -19.96
CA TRP A 197 1.36 -1.62 -20.01
C TRP A 197 1.85 -1.25 -21.42
N ASP A 198 1.16 -1.72 -22.46
CA ASP A 198 1.60 -1.60 -23.86
C ASP A 198 0.64 -0.75 -24.73
N GLY A 199 -0.48 -0.28 -24.17
CA GLY A 199 -1.49 0.54 -24.86
C GLY A 199 -1.41 2.02 -24.53
N SER A 200 -2.02 2.87 -25.37
CA SER A 200 -2.09 4.33 -25.22
C SER A 200 -3.24 4.81 -24.31
N TRP A 201 -3.91 3.93 -23.56
CA TRP A 201 -5.02 4.31 -22.67
C TRP A 201 -4.78 4.22 -21.15
N PRO A 202 -3.58 3.92 -20.59
CA PRO A 202 -3.50 3.44 -19.21
C PRO A 202 -3.81 4.54 -18.21
N ALA A 203 -3.37 5.78 -18.49
CA ALA A 203 -3.56 6.91 -17.60
C ALA A 203 -5.03 7.35 -17.48
N LEU A 204 -5.81 7.31 -18.58
CA LEU A 204 -7.25 7.60 -18.51
C LEU A 204 -8.00 6.50 -17.73
N ILE A 205 -7.61 5.23 -17.92
CA ILE A 205 -8.14 4.11 -17.15
C ILE A 205 -7.84 4.29 -15.66
N VAL A 206 -6.61 4.68 -15.32
CA VAL A 206 -6.19 4.96 -13.94
C VAL A 206 -7.02 6.08 -13.31
N ALA A 207 -7.27 7.17 -14.03
CA ALA A 207 -8.12 8.26 -13.57
C ALA A 207 -9.56 7.80 -13.29
N GLU A 208 -10.17 7.03 -14.21
CA GLU A 208 -11.50 6.46 -13.98
C GLU A 208 -11.54 5.50 -12.79
N GLN A 209 -10.50 4.67 -12.64
CA GLN A 209 -10.41 3.72 -11.53
C GLN A 209 -10.33 4.43 -10.18
N ILE A 210 -9.61 5.55 -10.11
CA ILE A 210 -9.58 6.39 -8.91
C ILE A 210 -10.96 6.94 -8.58
N MET A 211 -11.71 7.39 -9.58
CA MET A 211 -13.08 7.85 -9.39
C MET A 211 -14.02 6.71 -8.94
N ALA A 212 -13.84 5.48 -9.45
CA ALA A 212 -14.59 4.31 -9.01
C ALA A 212 -14.27 3.95 -7.55
N ILE A 213 -12.98 3.93 -7.18
CA ILE A 213 -12.52 3.75 -5.79
C ILE A 213 -13.14 4.80 -4.88
N ARG A 214 -13.07 6.08 -5.26
CA ARG A 214 -13.63 7.19 -4.49
C ARG A 214 -15.13 7.01 -4.26
N GLN A 215 -15.89 6.69 -5.31
CA GLN A 215 -17.33 6.48 -5.21
C GLN A 215 -17.67 5.31 -4.28
N HIS A 216 -16.91 4.21 -4.39
CA HIS A 216 -17.09 3.07 -3.51
C HIS A 216 -16.81 3.43 -2.04
N ILE A 217 -15.70 4.13 -1.76
CA ILE A 217 -15.36 4.59 -0.40
C ILE A 217 -16.47 5.48 0.18
N LEU A 218 -17.02 6.41 -0.61
CA LEU A 218 -18.15 7.24 -0.17
C LEU A 218 -19.38 6.40 0.20
N SER A 219 -19.72 5.42 -0.62
CA SER A 219 -20.86 4.52 -0.33
C SER A 219 -20.64 3.69 0.95
N GLN A 220 -19.40 3.23 1.18
CA GLN A 220 -19.07 2.52 2.42
C GLN A 220 -19.14 3.44 3.63
N ARG A 221 -18.71 4.70 3.49
CA ARG A 221 -18.78 5.72 4.55
C ARG A 221 -20.22 6.11 4.91
N GLU A 222 -21.14 6.12 3.94
CA GLU A 222 -22.56 6.32 4.21
C GLU A 222 -23.15 5.21 5.11
N ALA A 223 -22.67 3.98 4.93
CA ALA A 223 -23.07 2.83 5.74
C ALA A 223 -22.33 2.78 7.10
N ASP A 224 -21.05 3.14 7.12
CA ASP A 224 -20.18 3.19 8.30
C ASP A 224 -19.39 4.51 8.34
N PRO A 225 -19.83 5.51 9.13
CA PRO A 225 -19.11 6.78 9.25
C PRO A 225 -17.67 6.66 9.76
N ALA A 226 -17.30 5.55 10.42
CA ALA A 226 -15.95 5.29 10.90
C ALA A 226 -15.08 4.55 9.87
N TYR A 227 -15.60 4.32 8.66
CA TYR A 227 -14.93 3.61 7.59
C TYR A 227 -13.58 4.24 7.22
N LYS A 228 -12.53 3.42 7.17
CA LYS A 228 -11.17 3.83 6.79
C LYS A 228 -10.68 3.00 5.62
N ALA A 229 -9.96 3.63 4.71
CA ALA A 229 -9.44 2.98 3.53
C ALA A 229 -7.97 3.30 3.27
N ILE A 230 -7.27 2.34 2.68
CA ILE A 230 -5.95 2.54 2.12
C ILE A 230 -6.05 2.31 0.62
N VAL A 231 -5.52 3.21 -0.19
CA VAL A 231 -5.48 3.07 -1.65
C VAL A 231 -4.02 2.94 -2.07
N GLN A 232 -3.62 1.75 -2.51
CA GLN A 232 -2.29 1.52 -3.03
C GLN A 232 -2.30 1.65 -4.54
N VAL A 233 -1.49 2.58 -5.05
CA VAL A 233 -1.38 2.89 -6.48
C VAL A 233 -0.11 2.25 -7.02
N ALA A 234 -0.28 1.19 -7.81
CA ALA A 234 0.81 0.46 -8.49
C ALA A 234 0.78 0.75 -9.99
N SER A 235 0.83 2.03 -10.35
CA SER A 235 0.73 2.50 -11.73
C SER A 235 1.74 3.62 -11.96
N GLU A 236 2.70 3.41 -12.87
CA GLU A 236 3.69 4.42 -13.30
C GLU A 236 3.36 4.93 -14.71
N THR A 237 2.10 5.23 -14.96
CA THR A 237 1.59 5.47 -16.33
C THR A 237 1.92 6.86 -16.88
N ILE A 238 2.30 7.79 -16.01
CA ILE A 238 2.61 9.18 -16.36
C ILE A 238 3.95 9.57 -15.73
N GLU A 239 4.84 10.15 -16.54
CA GLU A 239 6.11 10.72 -16.11
C GLU A 239 6.07 12.23 -16.34
N TYR A 240 6.37 13.03 -15.30
CA TYR A 240 6.46 14.48 -15.38
C TYR A 240 7.92 14.88 -15.57
N LEU A 241 8.37 14.97 -16.82
CA LEU A 241 9.76 15.28 -17.17
C LEU A 241 9.93 16.77 -17.46
N THR A 242 11.07 17.33 -17.07
CA THR A 242 11.50 18.63 -17.58
C THR A 242 11.97 18.53 -19.05
N GLU A 243 12.00 19.66 -19.76
CA GLU A 243 12.52 19.73 -21.13
C GLU A 243 13.96 19.19 -21.25
N LYS A 244 14.78 19.40 -20.22
CA LYS A 244 16.16 18.90 -20.17
C LYS A 244 16.18 17.37 -20.05
N GLU A 245 15.36 16.80 -19.17
CA GLU A 245 15.26 15.35 -18.94
C GLU A 245 14.68 14.63 -20.15
N ARG A 246 13.66 15.22 -20.79
CA ARG A 246 13.06 14.70 -22.03
C ARG A 246 14.09 14.63 -23.17
N ARG A 247 15.00 15.61 -23.27
CA ARG A 247 16.06 15.65 -24.29
C ARG A 247 17.24 14.72 -24.00
N SER A 248 17.51 14.40 -22.74
CA SER A 248 18.59 13.48 -22.36
C SER A 248 18.21 12.01 -22.47
N ASN A 249 16.91 11.70 -22.44
CA ASN A 249 16.44 10.37 -22.79
C ASN A 249 16.58 10.21 -24.31
N ASP A 250 17.48 9.33 -24.76
CA ASP A 250 17.78 9.01 -26.18
C ASP A 250 16.56 8.59 -27.05
N LEU A 251 15.36 8.61 -26.50
CA LEU A 251 14.09 8.47 -27.20
C LEU A 251 13.76 9.79 -27.94
N HIS A 252 14.42 10.01 -29.07
CA HIS A 252 14.02 11.03 -30.06
C HIS A 252 12.73 10.62 -30.79
N LEU A 253 11.68 10.31 -30.06
CA LEU A 253 10.35 10.22 -30.62
C LEU A 253 9.85 11.64 -30.88
N THR A 254 9.66 11.97 -32.16
CA THR A 254 9.01 13.22 -32.54
C THR A 254 7.54 13.09 -32.18
N ILE A 255 7.16 13.62 -31.02
CA ILE A 255 5.78 13.66 -30.55
C ILE A 255 5.06 14.78 -31.31
N SER A 256 3.90 14.50 -31.89
CA SER A 256 3.14 15.54 -32.58
C SER A 256 2.52 16.52 -31.57
N LYS A 257 2.23 17.75 -31.99
CA LYS A 257 1.54 18.73 -31.12
C LYS A 257 0.18 18.21 -30.61
N ASN A 258 -0.51 17.37 -31.40
CA ASN A 258 -1.77 16.77 -30.98
C ASN A 258 -1.55 15.74 -29.87
N ASP A 259 -0.49 14.94 -29.96
CA ASP A 259 -0.14 13.98 -28.92
C ASP A 259 0.30 14.72 -27.64
N GLU A 260 1.08 15.79 -27.74
CA GLU A 260 1.45 16.63 -26.58
C GLU A 260 0.23 17.20 -25.87
N ASN A 261 -0.69 17.81 -26.62
CA ASN A 261 -1.95 18.32 -26.07
C ASN A 261 -2.76 17.20 -25.40
N TRP A 262 -2.87 16.02 -26.04
CA TRP A 262 -3.62 14.90 -25.49
C TRP A 262 -2.97 14.34 -24.20
N MET A 263 -1.65 14.23 -24.16
CA MET A 263 -0.92 13.83 -22.96
C MET A 263 -1.12 14.82 -21.80
N GLU A 264 -1.08 16.13 -22.10
CA GLU A 264 -1.37 17.17 -21.11
C GLU A 264 -2.79 17.04 -20.54
N GLN A 265 -3.81 16.85 -21.40
CA GLN A 265 -5.19 16.68 -20.92
C GLN A 265 -5.37 15.44 -20.03
N ILE A 266 -4.74 14.33 -20.38
CA ILE A 266 -4.79 13.11 -19.55
C ILE A 266 -4.10 13.29 -18.20
N SER A 267 -2.98 14.01 -18.20
CA SER A 267 -2.27 14.38 -16.98
C SER A 267 -3.14 15.23 -16.06
N ILE A 268 -3.80 16.26 -16.61
CA ILE A 268 -4.76 17.09 -15.88
C ILE A 268 -5.89 16.24 -15.29
N MET A 269 -6.52 15.37 -16.11
CA MET A 269 -7.60 14.50 -15.62
C MET A 269 -7.15 13.54 -14.52
N SER A 270 -5.93 12.99 -14.63
CA SER A 270 -5.37 12.10 -13.60
C SER A 270 -5.10 12.86 -12.30
N ASP A 271 -4.59 14.09 -12.40
CA ASP A 271 -4.36 14.97 -11.27
C ASP A 271 -5.66 15.40 -10.57
N GLU A 272 -6.70 15.73 -11.34
CA GLU A 272 -8.03 16.05 -10.82
C GLU A 272 -8.68 14.85 -10.13
N ALA A 273 -8.54 13.65 -10.71
CA ALA A 273 -9.04 12.42 -10.10
C ALA A 273 -8.32 12.13 -8.77
N LEU A 274 -6.98 12.23 -8.74
CA LEU A 274 -6.21 12.10 -7.51
C LEU A 274 -6.65 13.14 -6.48
N GLU A 275 -6.71 14.42 -6.84
CA GLU A 275 -7.16 15.50 -5.94
C GLU A 275 -8.55 15.25 -5.36
N SER A 276 -9.49 14.80 -6.19
CA SER A 276 -10.84 14.42 -5.75
C SER A 276 -10.81 13.29 -4.72
N LEU A 277 -9.94 12.30 -4.90
CA LEU A 277 -9.72 11.22 -3.94
C LEU A 277 -9.06 11.76 -2.66
N MET A 278 -8.02 12.60 -2.78
CA MET A 278 -7.26 13.16 -1.65
C MET A 278 -8.10 14.09 -0.74
N GLN A 279 -9.23 14.62 -1.22
CA GLN A 279 -10.19 15.37 -0.40
C GLN A 279 -10.89 14.51 0.68
N LEU A 280 -10.81 13.19 0.60
CA LEU A 280 -11.34 12.31 1.64
C LEU A 280 -10.37 12.28 2.84
N ASP A 281 -10.89 12.64 4.02
CA ASP A 281 -10.14 12.69 5.29
C ASP A 281 -9.87 11.31 5.90
N ASN A 282 -10.62 10.30 5.46
CA ASN A 282 -10.61 8.94 6.00
C ASN A 282 -9.78 7.94 5.16
N ILE A 283 -8.91 8.44 4.26
CA ILE A 283 -8.09 7.61 3.38
C ILE A 283 -6.60 7.87 3.56
N ILE A 284 -5.81 6.85 3.24
CA ILE A 284 -4.37 6.97 3.00
C ILE A 284 -4.09 6.48 1.59
N VAL A 285 -3.40 7.26 0.78
CA VAL A 285 -2.91 6.82 -0.53
C VAL A 285 -1.45 6.43 -0.39
N VAL A 286 -1.06 5.27 -0.91
CA VAL A 286 0.31 4.75 -0.84
C VAL A 286 0.81 4.52 -2.26
N SER A 287 1.91 5.18 -2.62
CA SER A 287 2.57 5.04 -3.92
C SER A 287 4.03 4.65 -3.72
N SER A 288 4.59 3.88 -4.65
CA SER A 288 6.05 3.76 -4.74
C SER A 288 6.65 5.05 -5.29
N ALA A 289 7.86 5.40 -4.87
CA ALA A 289 8.67 6.44 -5.50
C ALA A 289 9.02 6.12 -6.97
N GLY A 290 8.98 4.83 -7.30
CA GLY A 290 9.20 4.29 -8.63
C GLY A 290 10.67 4.12 -8.97
N GLY A 291 10.95 3.97 -10.26
CA GLY A 291 12.30 3.90 -10.79
C GLY A 291 12.85 2.48 -10.93
N SER A 292 14.03 2.38 -11.54
CA SER A 292 14.72 1.13 -11.79
C SER A 292 16.18 1.17 -11.30
N PRO A 293 16.87 0.02 -11.16
CA PRO A 293 18.29 -0.01 -10.81
C PRO A 293 19.18 0.83 -11.74
N LYS A 294 18.74 1.06 -12.99
CA LYS A 294 19.48 1.89 -13.95
C LYS A 294 19.29 3.38 -13.70
N ASP A 295 18.28 3.74 -12.92
CA ASP A 295 17.87 5.11 -12.61
C ASP A 295 18.33 5.51 -11.19
N PHE A 296 19.33 4.81 -10.63
CA PHE A 296 19.88 5.16 -9.31
C PHE A 296 20.28 6.64 -9.25
N GLY A 297 19.64 7.38 -8.34
CA GLY A 297 19.86 8.82 -8.20
C GLY A 297 19.09 9.69 -9.19
N ALA A 298 18.18 9.13 -9.97
CA ALA A 298 17.27 9.89 -10.82
C ALA A 298 16.15 10.57 -10.00
N PRO A 299 15.67 11.75 -10.43
CA PRO A 299 14.56 12.43 -9.80
C PRO A 299 13.27 11.61 -9.89
N ILE A 300 12.39 11.82 -8.92
CA ILE A 300 11.06 11.19 -8.89
C ILE A 300 10.15 11.96 -9.81
N VAL A 301 9.86 11.36 -10.96
CA VAL A 301 9.01 11.95 -12.01
C VAL A 301 7.72 11.16 -12.23
N ASN A 302 7.64 9.95 -11.66
CA ASN A 302 6.50 9.07 -11.84
C ASN A 302 5.30 9.58 -11.04
N TRP A 303 4.14 9.57 -11.68
CA TRP A 303 2.86 9.81 -11.03
C TRP A 303 2.37 8.54 -10.32
N PRO A 304 1.67 8.64 -9.17
CA PRO A 304 1.35 9.87 -8.43
C PRO A 304 2.48 10.32 -7.50
N ALA A 305 3.60 9.61 -7.44
CA ALA A 305 4.69 9.87 -6.48
C ALA A 305 5.27 11.29 -6.55
N VAL A 306 5.38 11.87 -7.76
CA VAL A 306 5.83 13.26 -7.96
C VAL A 306 4.94 14.29 -7.26
N ARG A 307 3.67 13.94 -6.99
CA ARG A 307 2.71 14.77 -6.25
C ARG A 307 2.83 14.62 -4.73
N GLY A 308 3.76 13.80 -4.23
CA GLY A 308 3.97 13.55 -2.80
C GLY A 308 4.00 14.81 -1.91
N PRO A 309 4.73 15.87 -2.29
CA PRO A 309 4.76 17.12 -1.52
C PRO A 309 3.40 17.83 -1.36
N ASP A 310 2.44 17.56 -2.24
CA ASP A 310 1.17 18.30 -2.29
C ASP A 310 0.13 17.76 -1.28
N PHE A 311 0.31 16.54 -0.78
CA PHE A 311 -0.72 15.86 0.01
C PHE A 311 -0.15 15.18 1.26
N SER A 312 -0.70 15.50 2.44
CA SER A 312 -0.28 14.89 3.71
C SER A 312 -0.73 13.43 3.86
N ASN A 313 -1.79 13.02 3.16
CA ASN A 313 -2.32 11.66 3.12
C ASN A 313 -1.80 10.83 1.94
N LEU A 314 -0.83 11.33 1.15
CA LEU A 314 -0.08 10.56 0.15
C LEU A 314 1.27 10.13 0.73
N VAL A 315 1.41 8.83 1.00
CA VAL A 315 2.66 8.22 1.45
C VAL A 315 3.44 7.74 0.22
N VAL A 316 4.53 8.44 -0.09
CA VAL A 316 5.49 8.00 -1.11
C VAL A 316 6.56 7.14 -0.47
N VAL A 317 6.64 5.89 -0.92
CA VAL A 317 7.49 4.85 -0.35
C VAL A 317 8.73 4.67 -1.21
N GLY A 318 9.89 4.88 -0.60
CA GLY A 318 11.17 4.55 -1.23
C GLY A 318 11.50 3.06 -1.18
N ALA A 319 12.48 2.64 -1.97
CA ALA A 319 12.92 1.26 -2.05
C ALA A 319 14.34 1.09 -1.51
N VAL A 320 14.52 0.09 -0.64
CA VAL A 320 15.86 -0.34 -0.17
C VAL A 320 16.19 -1.76 -0.60
N ASP A 321 17.49 -2.07 -0.58
CA ASP A 321 18.01 -3.42 -0.67
C ASP A 321 17.88 -4.19 0.67
N ASN A 322 18.34 -5.45 0.67
CA ASN A 322 18.30 -6.32 1.84
C ASN A 322 19.21 -5.89 2.99
N SER A 323 20.03 -4.84 2.80
CA SER A 323 20.88 -4.23 3.82
C SER A 323 20.34 -2.88 4.31
N GLY A 324 19.27 -2.37 3.70
CA GLY A 324 18.70 -1.06 4.00
C GLY A 324 19.34 0.10 3.24
N ASN A 325 20.16 -0.15 2.21
CA ASN A 325 20.67 0.90 1.33
C ASN A 325 19.60 1.26 0.29
N LEU A 326 19.58 2.51 -0.15
CA LEU A 326 18.70 2.98 -1.23
C LEU A 326 18.92 2.15 -2.52
N ALA A 327 17.85 1.74 -3.19
CA ALA A 327 17.93 0.80 -4.31
C ALA A 327 17.71 1.41 -5.69
N PHE A 328 16.78 2.37 -5.85
CA PHE A 328 16.37 2.83 -7.19
C PHE A 328 16.33 4.35 -7.36
N GLU A 329 15.65 5.08 -6.50
CA GLU A 329 15.40 6.52 -6.68
C GLU A 329 16.49 7.41 -6.06
N ALA A 330 16.52 8.71 -6.41
CA ALA A 330 17.23 9.70 -5.61
C ALA A 330 16.57 9.88 -4.24
N GLN A 331 17.39 10.20 -3.24
CA GLN A 331 16.86 10.65 -1.96
C GLN A 331 16.08 11.96 -2.16
N ALA A 332 14.82 11.98 -1.73
CA ALA A 332 13.97 13.16 -1.74
C ALA A 332 13.40 13.42 -0.34
N GLU A 333 13.31 14.68 0.07
CA GLU A 333 12.89 15.05 1.43
C GLU A 333 11.47 14.60 1.78
N PHE A 334 10.58 14.54 0.78
CA PHE A 334 9.20 14.09 0.97
C PHE A 334 9.05 12.57 1.10
N ILE A 335 10.10 11.78 0.77
CA ILE A 335 10.14 10.34 1.06
C ILE A 335 10.57 10.18 2.52
N GLN A 336 9.60 10.03 3.41
CA GLN A 336 9.85 9.88 4.85
C GLN A 336 10.07 8.42 5.28
N VAL A 337 9.74 7.47 4.41
CA VAL A 337 9.82 6.03 4.70
C VAL A 337 10.17 5.22 3.45
N SER A 338 10.93 4.15 3.64
CA SER A 338 11.28 3.17 2.62
C SER A 338 10.94 1.75 3.08
N ALA A 339 10.84 0.81 2.16
CA ALA A 339 10.74 -0.62 2.46
C ALA A 339 11.55 -1.44 1.46
N VAL A 340 11.74 -2.74 1.73
CA VAL A 340 12.53 -3.62 0.86
C VAL A 340 11.88 -3.66 -0.52
N GLY A 341 12.60 -3.17 -1.53
CA GLY A 341 12.16 -3.12 -2.93
C GLY A 341 13.09 -3.86 -3.88
N HIS A 342 14.29 -4.23 -3.44
CA HIS A 342 15.22 -5.07 -4.21
C HIS A 342 15.39 -6.44 -3.56
N GLY A 343 15.24 -7.51 -4.35
CA GLY A 343 15.34 -8.88 -3.86
C GLY A 343 14.09 -9.35 -3.09
N VAL A 344 12.94 -8.71 -3.36
CA VAL A 344 11.67 -9.01 -2.69
C VAL A 344 11.17 -10.40 -3.09
N GLU A 345 10.78 -11.23 -2.12
CA GLU A 345 10.25 -12.57 -2.39
C GLU A 345 8.75 -12.51 -2.70
N VAL A 346 8.31 -12.97 -3.87
CA VAL A 346 6.89 -13.07 -4.24
C VAL A 346 6.53 -14.51 -4.59
N PRO A 347 5.27 -14.94 -4.41
CA PRO A 347 4.87 -16.30 -4.77
C PRO A 347 5.08 -16.55 -6.27
N PHE A 348 5.66 -17.71 -6.59
CA PHE A 348 5.90 -18.13 -7.96
C PHE A 348 4.62 -18.70 -8.57
N MET A 349 4.11 -18.07 -9.64
CA MET A 349 2.76 -18.35 -10.17
C MET A 349 2.71 -18.69 -11.67
N ARG A 350 3.76 -19.29 -12.24
CA ARG A 350 3.78 -19.62 -13.67
C ARG A 350 3.09 -20.95 -13.97
N GLN A 351 2.18 -20.97 -14.94
CA GLN A 351 1.71 -22.20 -15.60
C GLN A 351 2.77 -22.63 -16.61
N LEU A 352 3.73 -23.46 -16.20
CA LEU A 352 4.60 -24.13 -17.17
C LEU A 352 3.97 -25.49 -17.48
N GLU A 353 3.58 -25.69 -18.74
CA GLU A 353 2.95 -26.92 -19.26
C GLU A 353 3.79 -28.19 -18.98
N ASP A 354 5.06 -28.04 -18.61
CA ASP A 354 6.03 -29.14 -18.49
C ASP A 354 6.76 -29.22 -17.14
N VAL A 355 6.31 -28.53 -16.08
CA VAL A 355 6.97 -28.69 -14.76
C VAL A 355 5.99 -28.80 -13.60
N SER A 356 5.91 -30.01 -13.05
CA SER A 356 5.40 -30.36 -11.72
C SER A 356 6.22 -29.76 -10.54
N VAL A 357 6.91 -28.64 -10.79
CA VAL A 357 7.94 -28.02 -9.94
C VAL A 357 7.68 -26.51 -10.13
N ILE A 358 7.03 -25.74 -9.26
CA ILE A 358 7.20 -25.56 -7.81
C ILE A 358 5.85 -25.08 -7.24
N GLN A 359 4.91 -25.97 -6.94
CA GLN A 359 3.70 -25.57 -6.20
C GLN A 359 4.12 -25.01 -4.83
N GLY A 360 3.83 -23.73 -4.56
CA GLY A 360 4.18 -23.07 -3.29
C GLY A 360 5.56 -22.40 -3.24
N GLY A 361 6.24 -22.26 -4.38
CA GLY A 361 7.54 -21.60 -4.49
C GLY A 361 7.48 -20.09 -4.31
N TYR A 362 8.65 -19.49 -4.07
CA TYR A 362 8.85 -18.05 -4.17
C TYR A 362 9.91 -17.75 -5.22
N GLU A 363 9.76 -16.63 -5.92
CA GLU A 363 10.83 -16.03 -6.70
C GLU A 363 11.27 -14.70 -6.08
N SER A 364 12.55 -14.38 -6.19
CA SER A 364 13.09 -13.09 -5.76
C SER A 364 13.07 -12.13 -6.95
N VAL A 365 12.41 -10.98 -6.79
CA VAL A 365 12.27 -9.98 -7.85
C VAL A 365 13.33 -8.90 -7.66
N ALA A 366 14.12 -8.66 -8.71
CA ALA A 366 15.17 -7.64 -8.70
C ALA A 366 14.63 -6.19 -8.73
N LYS A 367 13.38 -5.99 -9.17
CA LYS A 367 12.68 -4.71 -9.20
C LYS A 367 11.33 -4.84 -8.50
N GLY A 368 11.18 -4.19 -7.35
CA GLY A 368 10.05 -4.43 -6.47
C GLY A 368 9.59 -3.21 -5.69
N HIS A 369 9.80 -1.99 -6.19
CA HIS A 369 9.34 -0.77 -5.51
C HIS A 369 7.83 -0.77 -5.24
N HIS A 370 7.01 -1.37 -6.12
CA HIS A 370 5.58 -1.54 -5.88
C HIS A 370 5.29 -2.49 -4.70
N TYR A 371 6.11 -3.54 -4.53
CA TYR A 371 5.99 -4.45 -3.39
C TYR A 371 6.40 -3.77 -2.08
N ALA A 372 7.38 -2.86 -2.12
CA ALA A 372 7.72 -2.01 -0.98
C ALA A 372 6.52 -1.14 -0.55
N ALA A 373 5.84 -0.50 -1.52
CA ALA A 373 4.62 0.26 -1.26
C ALA A 373 3.46 -0.62 -0.73
N ALA A 374 3.25 -1.81 -1.29
CA ALA A 374 2.24 -2.75 -0.81
C ALA A 374 2.52 -3.26 0.62
N ALA A 375 3.79 -3.48 0.96
CA ALA A 375 4.18 -3.82 2.32
C ALA A 375 3.85 -2.69 3.31
N VAL A 376 4.14 -1.43 2.95
CA VAL A 376 3.76 -0.26 3.75
C VAL A 376 2.25 -0.12 3.88
N ALA A 377 1.49 -0.37 2.82
CA ALA A 377 0.02 -0.43 2.88
C ALA A 377 -0.46 -1.47 3.90
N GLY A 378 0.18 -2.64 3.96
CA GLY A 378 -0.08 -3.66 4.99
C GLY A 378 0.26 -3.19 6.42
N ILE A 379 1.38 -2.49 6.61
CA ILE A 379 1.73 -1.91 7.93
C ILE A 379 0.67 -0.90 8.37
N LEU A 380 0.27 0.01 7.47
CA LEU A 380 -0.76 1.01 7.75
C LEU A 380 -2.12 0.38 8.06
N ALA A 381 -2.49 -0.69 7.37
CA ALA A 381 -3.71 -1.44 7.67
C ALA A 381 -3.65 -2.01 9.10
N THR A 382 -2.51 -2.58 9.48
CA THR A 382 -2.29 -3.06 10.84
C THR A 382 -2.32 -1.93 11.88
N HIS A 383 -1.76 -0.75 11.58
CA HIS A 383 -1.85 0.41 12.47
C HIS A 383 -3.31 0.86 12.69
N LEU A 384 -4.09 1.00 11.62
CA LEU A 384 -5.49 1.40 11.69
C LEU A 384 -6.37 0.37 12.40
N SER A 385 -6.08 -0.92 12.19
CA SER A 385 -6.83 -1.99 12.84
C SER A 385 -6.48 -2.15 14.32
N SER A 386 -5.20 -1.99 14.71
CA SER A 386 -4.71 -2.16 16.08
C SER A 386 -5.16 -1.05 17.03
N ASN A 387 -5.41 0.16 16.50
CA ASN A 387 -5.98 1.27 17.26
C ASN A 387 -7.10 1.96 16.48
N GLN A 388 -8.34 1.68 16.89
CA GLN A 388 -9.54 2.25 16.26
C GLN A 388 -9.63 3.78 16.37
N ASP A 389 -8.92 4.39 17.32
CA ASP A 389 -8.89 5.84 17.50
C ASP A 389 -7.92 6.54 16.53
N LEU A 390 -7.02 5.81 15.85
CA LEU A 390 -6.14 6.39 14.85
C LEU A 390 -6.92 6.72 13.59
N ASP A 391 -6.99 8.00 13.23
CA ASP A 391 -7.38 8.42 11.88
C ASP A 391 -6.25 8.16 10.87
N ALA A 392 -6.48 8.52 9.60
CA ALA A 392 -5.51 8.35 8.53
C ALA A 392 -4.18 9.07 8.86
N THR A 393 -4.26 10.32 9.29
CA THR A 393 -3.11 11.14 9.67
C THR A 393 -2.33 10.53 10.84
N GLY A 394 -3.03 10.04 11.87
CA GLY A 394 -2.43 9.39 13.04
C GLY A 394 -1.69 8.10 12.66
N ALA A 395 -2.25 7.29 11.76
CA ALA A 395 -1.58 6.08 11.28
C ALA A 395 -0.32 6.38 10.46
N ILE A 396 -0.34 7.41 9.61
CA ILE A 396 0.84 7.89 8.84
C ILE A 396 1.91 8.41 9.80
N ASN A 397 1.55 9.27 10.75
CA ASN A 397 2.49 9.80 11.74
C ASN A 397 3.12 8.67 12.56
N LYS A 398 2.32 7.67 12.96
CA LYS A 398 2.84 6.48 13.63
C LYS A 398 3.85 5.73 12.75
N LEU A 399 3.54 5.49 11.48
CA LEU A 399 4.46 4.85 10.52
C LEU A 399 5.81 5.60 10.43
N TYR A 400 5.77 6.93 10.27
CA TYR A 400 7.00 7.74 10.13
C TYR A 400 7.82 7.83 11.41
N ASN A 401 7.15 7.81 12.57
CA ASN A 401 7.82 7.81 13.87
C ASN A 401 8.45 6.46 14.22
N ASP A 402 7.81 5.36 13.81
CA ASP A 402 8.32 4.00 14.03
C ASP A 402 9.44 3.64 13.04
N ALA A 403 9.46 4.25 11.86
CA ALA A 403 10.50 4.02 10.86
C ALA A 403 11.88 4.47 11.34
N TYR A 404 12.91 3.69 11.03
CA TYR A 404 14.27 3.94 11.52
C TYR A 404 15.34 3.55 10.51
N VAL A 405 16.53 4.16 10.64
CA VAL A 405 17.67 3.92 9.75
C VAL A 405 18.35 2.60 10.10
N ARG A 406 18.55 1.73 9.12
CA ARG A 406 19.18 0.40 9.30
C ARG A 406 20.66 0.32 9.03
N THR A 407 21.14 1.20 8.16
CA THR A 407 22.55 1.28 7.77
C THR A 407 23.00 2.73 7.96
N PRO A 408 24.22 3.01 8.44
CA PRO A 408 24.68 4.38 8.64
C PRO A 408 24.52 5.23 7.36
N GLY A 409 23.78 6.33 7.45
CA GLY A 409 23.51 7.22 6.31
C GLY A 409 22.43 6.73 5.33
N GLY A 410 21.81 5.56 5.57
CA GLY A 410 20.69 5.07 4.76
C GLY A 410 19.36 5.75 5.07
N PRO A 411 18.33 5.52 4.23
CA PRO A 411 16.99 6.04 4.47
C PRO A 411 16.33 5.35 5.68
N LYS A 412 15.27 5.96 6.20
CA LYS A 412 14.42 5.33 7.22
C LYS A 412 13.63 4.19 6.59
N VAL A 413 13.74 3.00 7.17
CA VAL A 413 12.99 1.81 6.77
C VAL A 413 11.76 1.69 7.66
N ALA A 414 10.60 1.39 7.07
CA ALA A 414 9.37 1.08 7.78
C ALA A 414 9.57 -0.06 8.76
N TRP A 415 8.92 0.05 9.92
CA TRP A 415 8.86 -1.00 10.93
C TRP A 415 7.41 -1.24 11.32
N VAL A 416 7.06 -2.51 11.54
CA VAL A 416 5.70 -2.92 11.94
C VAL A 416 5.28 -2.43 13.33
N GLY A 417 6.21 -1.88 14.12
CA GLY A 417 5.93 -1.32 15.45
C GLY A 417 5.73 -2.35 16.56
N VAL A 418 6.04 -3.63 16.32
CA VAL A 418 5.80 -4.74 17.26
C VAL A 418 7.11 -5.36 17.70
N ARG A 419 7.30 -5.50 19.02
CA ARG A 419 8.45 -6.18 19.63
C ARG A 419 8.08 -7.62 20.04
N PRO A 420 9.05 -8.56 20.01
CA PRO A 420 8.87 -9.86 20.64
C PRO A 420 8.50 -9.71 22.13
N PRO A 421 7.69 -10.62 22.70
CA PRO A 421 7.43 -10.66 24.13
C PRO A 421 8.76 -10.84 24.90
N ALA A 422 8.96 -10.08 25.98
CA ALA A 422 10.12 -10.23 26.84
C ALA A 422 10.21 -11.66 27.39
N THR A 423 11.30 -12.36 27.11
CA THR A 423 11.55 -13.72 27.59
C THR A 423 11.66 -13.72 29.12
N GLY A 424 10.73 -14.38 29.82
CA GLY A 424 10.73 -14.49 31.28
C GLY A 424 9.48 -13.91 31.96
N CYS A 425 8.66 -13.15 31.23
CA CYS A 425 7.36 -12.70 31.73
C CYS A 425 6.34 -13.84 31.63
N LYS A 426 6.38 -14.79 32.57
CA LYS A 426 5.24 -15.69 32.80
C LYS A 426 4.08 -14.81 33.24
N ARG A 427 3.12 -14.56 32.34
CA ARG A 427 1.81 -14.02 32.73
C ARG A 427 1.29 -14.92 33.85
N GLN A 428 1.28 -14.41 35.08
CA GLN A 428 0.47 -15.04 36.11
C GLN A 428 -0.96 -14.92 35.61
N ARG A 429 -1.50 -16.03 35.14
CA ARG A 429 -2.93 -16.17 34.91
C ARG A 429 -3.55 -15.89 36.26
N GLU A 430 -4.20 -14.74 36.40
CA GLU A 430 -5.19 -14.53 37.45
C GLU A 430 -6.35 -15.47 37.09
N ASP A 431 -6.18 -16.76 37.40
CA ASP A 431 -7.28 -17.69 37.52
C ASP A 431 -8.00 -17.28 38.81
N ASP A 432 -8.81 -16.24 38.67
CA ASP A 432 -9.72 -15.70 39.68
C ASP A 432 -10.97 -16.58 39.72
N ASP A 433 -10.79 -17.83 40.13
CA ASP A 433 -11.87 -18.71 40.57
C ASP A 433 -11.74 -18.91 42.07
N GLY A 434 -12.23 -17.91 42.79
CA GLY A 434 -12.41 -17.95 44.23
C GLY A 434 -13.32 -19.09 44.66
N SER A 435 -12.81 -19.93 45.56
CA SER A 435 -13.60 -20.51 46.66
C SER A 435 -12.67 -20.96 47.78
N GLY A 436 -12.37 -20.05 48.69
CA GLY A 436 -11.53 -20.35 49.84
C GLY A 436 -11.65 -19.27 50.90
N SER A 437 -12.75 -19.30 51.65
CA SER A 437 -12.93 -18.53 52.89
C SER A 437 -11.85 -18.92 53.90
N GLY A 438 -10.82 -18.09 54.03
CA GLY A 438 -9.75 -18.26 55.01
C GLY A 438 -9.34 -16.91 55.55
N THR A 439 -9.93 -16.53 56.68
CA THR A 439 -9.46 -15.44 57.54
C THR A 439 -8.04 -15.75 58.00
N GLY A 440 -7.06 -15.04 57.45
CA GLY A 440 -5.66 -15.15 57.83
C GLY A 440 -4.93 -13.84 57.54
N ASP A 441 -4.64 -13.10 58.61
CA ASP A 441 -3.82 -11.90 58.62
C ASP A 441 -2.41 -12.17 58.06
N GLY A 442 -1.90 -11.20 57.30
CA GLY A 442 -0.46 -10.97 57.12
C GLY A 442 0.19 -11.67 55.92
N ASP A 443 0.15 -11.01 54.76
CA ASP A 443 1.39 -10.59 54.07
C ASP A 443 1.04 -9.77 52.82
N LYS A 444 1.56 -8.54 52.78
CA LYS A 444 1.43 -7.64 51.62
C LYS A 444 2.28 -8.19 50.48
N LYS A 445 1.70 -9.03 49.61
CA LYS A 445 2.23 -9.27 48.27
C LYS A 445 2.20 -7.95 47.51
N GLN A 446 3.38 -7.37 47.30
CA GLN A 446 3.59 -6.27 46.36
C GLN A 446 3.08 -6.72 44.99
N LYS A 447 2.01 -6.08 44.50
CA LYS A 447 1.67 -6.11 43.07
C LYS A 447 2.84 -5.46 42.35
N LEU A 448 3.62 -6.25 41.64
CA LEU A 448 4.52 -5.73 40.62
C LEU A 448 3.62 -5.13 39.54
N ASP A 449 3.70 -3.80 39.37
CA ASP A 449 3.00 -3.12 38.30
C ASP A 449 3.55 -3.60 36.95
N ASP A 450 2.63 -3.96 36.05
CA ASP A 450 2.87 -4.44 34.67
C ASP A 450 3.73 -3.49 33.82
N THR A 451 4.03 -2.28 34.31
CA THR A 451 4.88 -1.29 33.63
C THR A 451 6.36 -1.66 33.59
N ASP A 452 6.85 -2.48 34.54
CA ASP A 452 8.26 -2.88 34.57
C ASP A 452 8.62 -3.93 33.49
N CYS A 453 7.62 -4.52 32.83
CA CYS A 453 7.80 -5.53 31.79
C CYS A 453 7.89 -4.97 30.37
N LEU A 454 7.77 -3.64 30.18
CA LEU A 454 7.77 -3.00 28.86
C LEU A 454 9.17 -2.50 28.41
N TYR A 455 10.18 -2.54 29.28
CA TYR A 455 11.48 -1.90 29.03
C TYR A 455 12.72 -2.72 29.42
N THR A 456 12.60 -4.05 29.55
CA THR A 456 13.78 -4.93 29.75
C THR A 456 14.11 -5.77 28.54
#